data_AF-A0A1E4TQB5-F1
#
_entry.id   AF-A0A1E4TQB5-F1
#
_cell.length_a   1.000
_cell.length_b   1.000
_cell.length_c   1.000
_cell.angle_alpha   90.00
_cell.angle_beta   90.00
_cell.angle_gamma   90.00
#
_symmetry.space_group_name_H-M   'P 1'
#
loop_
_entity.id
_entity.type
_entity.pdbx_description
1 polymer ?
#
loop_
_entity_poly.entity_id
_entity_poly.type
_entity_poly.pdbx_seq_one_letter_code
_entity_poly.pdbx_strand_id
1 'polypeptide(L)'
;MIETIGKEQDFNNLKIVYLVPCGCCLDKKLIDELIKVENKKFKNNNNKEEEEINEFFGKKFLCPNCNNETLIRDVIQINPTNDNELKLLETRLQILKKLGLYHNLTKFKKKLKRKKRKENKLMKMSKMEMMEKIIAYLRSKKN
;
A
#
# COMPACT_ATOMS: atom_id res chain seq x y z
N MET A 1 -14.57 10.13 -45.16
CA MET A 1 -13.41 10.60 -44.37
C MET A 1 -13.70 10.25 -42.92
N ILE A 2 -12.91 9.37 -42.33
CA ILE A 2 -13.13 8.89 -40.96
C ILE A 2 -12.51 9.92 -40.02
N GLU A 3 -13.35 10.70 -39.34
CA GLU A 3 -12.92 11.61 -38.28
C GLU A 3 -12.50 10.79 -37.06
N THR A 4 -11.21 10.49 -36.96
CA THR A 4 -10.63 10.01 -35.70
C THR A 4 -10.63 11.16 -34.71
N ILE A 5 -11.67 11.24 -33.88
CA ILE A 5 -11.73 12.07 -32.67
C ILE A 5 -10.73 11.48 -31.68
N GLY A 6 -9.45 11.79 -31.88
CA GLY A 6 -8.43 11.64 -30.86
C GLY A 6 -8.73 12.66 -29.77
N LYS A 7 -9.48 12.25 -28.73
CA LYS A 7 -9.56 13.03 -27.50
C LYS A 7 -8.13 13.15 -26.99
N GLU A 8 -7.53 14.33 -27.08
CA GLU A 8 -6.33 14.67 -26.33
C GLU A 8 -6.60 14.30 -24.87
N GLN A 9 -5.96 13.24 -24.41
CA GLN A 9 -6.04 12.87 -23.01
C GLN A 9 -5.15 13.87 -22.27
N ASP A 10 -5.77 14.73 -21.47
CA ASP A 10 -5.06 15.57 -20.51
C ASP A 10 -4.25 14.67 -19.57
N PHE A 11 -2.99 14.43 -19.91
CA PHE A 11 -2.06 13.62 -19.11
C PHE A 11 -1.90 14.16 -17.69
N ASN A 12 -2.18 15.45 -17.48
CA ASN A 12 -2.19 16.10 -16.18
C ASN A 12 -3.23 15.53 -15.21
N ASN A 13 -4.30 14.90 -15.71
CA ASN A 13 -5.34 14.29 -14.89
C ASN A 13 -5.16 12.78 -14.66
N LEU A 14 -4.09 12.19 -15.18
CA LEU A 14 -3.82 10.77 -15.03
C LEU A 14 -3.25 10.49 -13.62
N LYS A 15 -4.06 9.87 -12.76
CA LYS A 15 -3.63 9.42 -11.43
C LYS A 15 -3.34 7.93 -11.47
N ILE A 16 -2.08 7.57 -11.28
CA ILE A 16 -1.60 6.18 -11.26
C ILE A 16 -1.33 5.74 -9.82
N VAL A 17 -1.58 4.46 -9.53
CA VAL A 17 -1.20 3.81 -8.28
C VAL A 17 -0.28 2.62 -8.54
N TYR A 18 0.65 2.41 -7.63
CA TYR A 18 1.58 1.29 -7.58
C TYR A 18 1.13 0.28 -6.51
N LEU A 19 1.00 -0.99 -6.89
CA LEU A 19 0.69 -2.08 -5.97
C LEU A 19 1.98 -2.73 -5.47
N VAL A 20 2.29 -2.58 -4.17
CA VAL A 20 3.55 -3.06 -3.59
C VAL A 20 3.80 -4.56 -3.75
N PRO A 21 2.82 -5.47 -3.55
CA PRO A 21 3.10 -6.91 -3.54
C PRO A 21 3.50 -7.47 -4.90
N CYS A 22 3.00 -6.87 -5.99
CA CYS A 22 3.19 -7.38 -7.35
C CYS A 22 3.89 -6.41 -8.30
N GLY A 23 4.14 -5.17 -7.88
CA GLY A 23 4.80 -4.15 -8.69
C GLY A 23 3.96 -3.60 -9.86
N CYS A 24 2.68 -3.98 -9.97
CA CYS A 24 1.82 -3.50 -11.04
C CYS A 24 1.43 -2.03 -10.81
N CYS A 25 1.41 -1.25 -11.90
CA CYS A 25 0.91 0.12 -11.93
C CYS A 25 -0.46 0.15 -12.63
N LEU A 26 -1.43 0.81 -12.01
CA LEU A 26 -2.82 0.83 -12.46
C LEU A 26 -3.43 2.21 -12.29
N ASP A 27 -4.53 2.47 -12.98
CA ASP A 27 -5.28 3.72 -12.81
C ASP A 27 -5.95 3.77 -11.43
N LYS A 28 -5.82 4.92 -10.76
CA LYS A 28 -6.40 5.16 -9.43
C LYS A 28 -7.92 4.95 -9.44
N LYS A 29 -8.60 5.41 -10.49
CA LYS A 29 -10.08 5.28 -10.62
C LYS A 29 -10.51 3.82 -10.55
N LEU A 30 -9.81 2.95 -11.27
CA LEU A 30 -10.10 1.52 -11.30
C LEU A 30 -9.90 0.87 -9.93
N ILE A 31 -8.80 1.20 -9.24
CA ILE A 31 -8.56 0.69 -7.88
C ILE A 31 -9.59 1.22 -6.87
N ASP A 32 -9.97 2.49 -6.94
CA ASP A 32 -10.99 3.08 -6.07
C ASP A 32 -12.35 2.39 -6.26
N GLU A 33 -12.70 1.99 -7.49
CA GLU A 33 -13.91 1.21 -7.77
C GLU A 33 -13.84 -0.20 -7.18
N LEU A 34 -12.72 -0.90 -7.34
CA LEU A 34 -12.53 -2.23 -6.74
C LEU A 34 -12.66 -2.17 -5.22
N ILE A 35 -12.04 -1.17 -4.58
CA ILE A 35 -12.14 -0.96 -3.14
C ILE A 35 -13.60 -0.69 -2.72
N LYS A 36 -14.34 0.11 -3.48
CA LYS A 36 -15.77 0.37 -3.21
C LYS A 36 -16.61 -0.90 -3.31
N VAL A 37 -16.34 -1.77 -4.28
CA VAL A 37 -17.05 -3.05 -4.43
C VAL A 37 -16.76 -3.95 -3.24
N GLU A 38 -15.50 -4.08 -2.83
CA GLU A 38 -15.15 -4.87 -1.64
C GLU A 38 -15.81 -4.29 -0.38
N ASN A 39 -15.81 -2.97 -0.19
CA ASN A 39 -16.48 -2.32 0.94
C ASN A 39 -17.99 -2.60 1.00
N LYS A 40 -18.67 -2.70 -0.14
CA LYS A 40 -20.11 -3.02 -0.19
C LYS A 40 -20.40 -4.46 0.24
N LYS A 41 -19.53 -5.42 -0.07
CA LYS A 41 -19.70 -6.83 0.33
C LYS A 41 -19.64 -7.01 1.86
N PHE A 42 -18.81 -6.22 2.54
CA PHE A 42 -18.59 -6.34 3.99
C PHE A 42 -19.71 -5.73 4.86
N LYS A 43 -20.47 -4.74 4.37
CA LYS A 43 -21.55 -4.09 5.15
C LYS A 43 -22.72 -5.00 5.53
N ASN A 44 -22.76 -6.23 5.03
CA ASN A 44 -23.82 -7.20 5.35
C ASN A 44 -23.52 -8.07 6.59
N ASN A 45 -22.31 -8.00 7.18
CA ASN A 45 -21.94 -8.80 8.34
C ASN A 45 -21.55 -7.90 9.52
N ASN A 46 -22.36 -7.95 10.58
CA ASN A 46 -22.29 -7.11 11.77
C ASN A 46 -20.97 -7.22 12.56
N ASN A 47 -20.42 -6.08 13.01
CA ASN A 47 -20.29 -5.69 14.43
C ASN A 47 -19.48 -4.39 14.51
N LYS A 48 -20.13 -3.33 14.97
CA LYS A 48 -19.56 -2.01 15.26
C LYS A 48 -18.69 -2.13 16.50
N GLU A 49 -17.45 -1.61 16.44
CA GLU A 49 -16.71 -0.99 17.56
C GLU A 49 -15.17 -1.04 17.41
N GLU A 50 -14.59 -1.82 16.48
CA GLU A 50 -13.14 -1.82 16.19
C GLU A 50 -12.78 -1.19 14.82
N GLU A 51 -13.68 -0.36 14.28
CA GLU A 51 -13.79 -0.14 12.83
C GLU A 51 -12.70 0.77 12.22
N GLU A 52 -12.30 1.89 12.82
CA GLU A 52 -11.56 2.90 12.03
C GLU A 52 -10.11 2.52 11.66
N ILE A 53 -9.44 1.68 12.45
CA ILE A 53 -8.05 1.25 12.17
C ILE A 53 -8.03 -0.06 11.39
N ASN A 54 -8.96 -0.99 11.66
CA ASN A 54 -9.02 -2.26 10.92
C ASN A 54 -9.63 -2.09 9.52
N GLU A 55 -10.47 -1.08 9.30
CA GLU A 55 -11.15 -0.89 8.02
C GLU A 55 -10.21 -0.55 6.87
N PHE A 56 -9.09 0.12 7.17
CA PHE A 56 -8.09 0.51 6.16
C PHE A 56 -6.96 -0.51 6.00
N PHE A 57 -6.64 -1.27 7.06
CA PHE A 57 -5.48 -2.17 7.08
C PHE A 57 -5.80 -3.65 6.82
N GLY A 58 -7.05 -4.08 6.99
CA GLY A 58 -7.45 -5.49 6.87
C GLY A 58 -8.06 -5.90 5.53
N LYS A 59 -8.50 -4.94 4.71
CA LYS A 59 -9.22 -5.23 3.46
C LYS A 59 -8.26 -5.61 2.33
N LYS A 60 -8.58 -6.71 1.66
CA LYS A 60 -7.83 -7.29 0.55
C LYS A 60 -8.64 -7.22 -0.74
N PHE A 61 -7.95 -7.13 -1.86
CA PHE A 61 -8.50 -7.31 -3.20
C PHE A 61 -7.45 -8.00 -4.09
N LEU A 62 -7.87 -8.54 -5.24
CA LEU A 62 -6.96 -9.15 -6.20
C LEU A 62 -6.48 -8.09 -7.21
N CYS A 63 -5.19 -8.10 -7.52
CA CYS A 63 -4.66 -7.26 -8.59
C CYS A 63 -5.33 -7.67 -9.92
N PRO A 64 -5.95 -6.74 -10.67
CA PRO A 64 -6.63 -7.06 -11.93
C PRO A 64 -5.69 -7.48 -13.06
N ASN A 65 -4.38 -7.23 -12.93
CA ASN A 65 -3.38 -7.56 -13.96
C ASN A 65 -2.73 -8.93 -13.75
N CYS A 66 -2.53 -9.36 -12.49
CA CYS A 66 -1.77 -10.56 -12.16
C CYS A 66 -2.40 -11.44 -11.08
N ASN A 67 -3.60 -11.08 -10.61
CA ASN A 67 -4.36 -11.79 -9.57
C ASN A 67 -3.65 -11.98 -8.23
N ASN A 68 -2.57 -11.26 -7.95
CA ASN A 68 -1.94 -11.27 -6.63
C ASN A 68 -2.82 -10.57 -5.58
N GLU A 69 -2.97 -11.19 -4.41
CA GLU A 69 -3.64 -10.57 -3.26
C GLU A 69 -2.91 -9.30 -2.84
N THR A 70 -3.66 -8.20 -2.75
CA THR A 70 -3.17 -6.88 -2.38
C THR A 70 -4.03 -6.29 -1.27
N LEU A 71 -3.39 -5.75 -0.23
CA LEU A 71 -4.09 -5.01 0.82
C LEU A 71 -4.26 -3.54 0.41
N ILE A 72 -5.32 -2.88 0.88
CA ILE A 72 -5.53 -1.44 0.61
C ILE A 72 -4.33 -0.60 1.07
N ARG A 73 -3.72 -0.96 2.20
CA ARG A 73 -2.51 -0.30 2.72
C ARG A 73 -1.31 -0.36 1.75
N ASP A 74 -1.27 -1.38 0.90
CA ASP A 74 -0.18 -1.67 -0.03
C ASP A 74 -0.36 -0.97 -1.38
N VAL A 75 -1.40 -0.11 -1.51
CA VAL A 75 -1.63 0.76 -2.66
C VAL A 75 -0.95 2.11 -2.43
N ILE A 76 0.01 2.44 -3.29
CA ILE A 76 0.78 3.69 -3.25
C ILE A 76 0.37 4.58 -4.41
N GLN A 77 -0.07 5.82 -4.13
CA GLN A 77 -0.30 6.77 -5.21
C GLN A 77 1.02 7.31 -5.76
N ILE A 78 1.16 7.29 -7.09
CA ILE A 78 2.26 7.92 -7.80
C ILE A 78 1.91 9.39 -8.00
N ASN A 79 2.88 10.28 -7.76
CA ASN A 79 2.74 11.73 -7.94
C ASN A 79 1.55 12.34 -7.18
N PRO A 80 1.54 12.33 -5.83
CA PRO A 80 0.52 13.02 -5.06
C PRO A 80 0.56 14.53 -5.37
N THR A 81 -0.61 15.11 -5.67
CA THR A 81 -0.70 16.53 -6.07
C THR A 81 -1.05 17.44 -4.89
N ASN A 82 -1.57 16.87 -3.80
CA ASN A 82 -2.10 17.61 -2.65
C ASN A 82 -1.32 17.28 -1.37
N ASP A 83 -1.17 18.25 -0.46
CA ASP A 83 -0.46 18.07 0.82
C ASP A 83 -1.03 16.95 1.69
N ASN A 84 -2.34 16.73 1.63
CA ASN A 84 -3.00 15.63 2.33
C ASN A 84 -2.61 14.26 1.74
N GLU A 85 -2.48 14.17 0.42
CA GLU A 85 -2.04 12.94 -0.27
C GLU A 85 -0.55 12.66 0.04
N LEU A 86 0.28 13.71 0.14
CA LEU A 86 1.68 13.62 0.56
C LEU A 86 1.82 13.08 1.99
N LYS A 87 1.11 13.65 2.97
CA LYS A 87 1.15 13.17 4.38
C LYS A 87 0.69 11.71 4.51
N LEU A 88 -0.33 11.33 3.74
CA LEU A 88 -0.81 9.95 3.69
C LEU A 88 0.24 9.01 3.09
N LEU A 89 0.88 9.43 2.00
CA LEU A 89 1.96 8.69 1.35
C LEU A 89 3.13 8.46 2.30
N GLU A 90 3.60 9.51 2.98
CA GLU A 90 4.69 9.40 3.96
C GLU A 90 4.37 8.40 5.08
N THR A 91 3.15 8.46 5.62
CA THR A 91 2.69 7.55 6.66
C THR A 91 2.69 6.10 6.15
N ARG A 92 2.21 5.86 4.93
CA ARG A 92 2.23 4.52 4.30
C ARG A 92 3.66 4.02 4.09
N LEU A 93 4.56 4.86 3.59
CA LEU A 93 5.96 4.50 3.38
C LEU A 93 6.66 4.11 4.69
N GLN A 94 6.39 4.82 5.79
CA GLN A 94 6.91 4.46 7.11
C GLN A 94 6.41 3.09 7.57
N ILE A 95 5.13 2.77 7.34
CA ILE A 95 4.54 1.48 7.69
C ILE A 95 5.17 0.36 6.85
N LEU A 96 5.26 0.54 5.53
CA LEU A 96 5.88 -0.44 4.62
C LEU A 96 7.34 -0.70 4.98
N LYS A 97 8.08 0.34 5.39
CA LYS A 97 9.47 0.22 5.87
C LYS A 97 9.56 -0.63 7.14
N LYS A 98 8.64 -0.46 8.09
CA LYS A 98 8.57 -1.29 9.31
C LYS A 98 8.18 -2.74 9.01
N LEU A 99 7.31 -2.97 8.02
CA LEU A 99 6.89 -4.30 7.58
C LEU A 99 7.93 -5.02 6.72
N GLY A 100 9.03 -4.35 6.35
CA GLY A 100 10.05 -4.93 5.46
C GLY A 100 9.60 -5.08 4.00
N LEU A 101 8.43 -4.53 3.65
CA LEU A 101 7.85 -4.53 2.29
C LEU A 101 8.31 -3.34 1.45
N TYR A 102 9.16 -2.49 2.02
CA TYR A 102 9.73 -1.36 1.31
C TYR A 102 10.83 -1.84 0.35
N HIS A 103 10.51 -1.86 -0.94
CA HIS A 103 11.50 -2.08 -2.00
C HIS A 103 12.38 -0.83 -2.15
N ASN A 104 13.53 -0.86 -1.50
CA ASN A 104 14.55 0.15 -1.76
C ASN A 104 15.22 -0.22 -3.10
N LEU A 105 14.79 0.40 -4.20
CA LEU A 105 15.49 0.36 -5.51
C LEU A 105 16.84 1.10 -5.46
N THR A 106 17.53 1.09 -4.32
CA THR A 106 18.92 1.53 -4.27
C THR A 106 19.71 0.71 -5.28
N LYS A 107 20.36 1.40 -6.22
CA LYS A 107 21.30 0.77 -7.17
C LYS A 107 22.16 -0.20 -6.38
N PHE A 108 22.12 -1.48 -6.76
CA PHE A 108 22.98 -2.49 -6.19
C PHE A 108 24.41 -2.08 -6.48
N LYS A 109 25.06 -1.38 -5.54
CA LYS A 109 26.50 -1.14 -5.62
C LYS A 109 27.10 -2.54 -5.57
N LYS A 110 27.61 -3.05 -6.70
CA LYS A 110 28.39 -4.30 -6.76
C LYS A 110 29.56 -4.15 -5.80
N LYS A 111 29.35 -4.45 -4.52
CA LYS A 111 30.43 -4.60 -3.54
C LYS A 111 30.94 -6.01 -3.70
N LEU A 112 32.04 -6.10 -4.42
CA LEU A 112 33.03 -7.16 -4.28
C LEU A 112 33.19 -7.54 -2.80
N LYS A 113 33.28 -8.86 -2.57
CA LYS A 113 33.61 -9.60 -1.34
C LYS A 113 32.45 -9.89 -0.37
N ARG A 114 32.00 -11.14 -0.45
CA ARG A 114 31.17 -11.88 0.53
C ARG A 114 31.65 -11.61 1.96
N LYS A 115 30.80 -11.01 2.80
CA LYS A 115 30.82 -11.23 4.25
C LYS A 115 29.57 -12.01 4.62
N LYS A 116 29.75 -13.25 5.09
CA LYS A 116 28.70 -14.05 5.75
C LYS A 116 28.12 -13.22 6.89
N ARG A 117 26.83 -12.89 6.83
CA ARG A 117 26.10 -12.27 7.95
C ARG A 117 25.19 -13.33 8.57
N LYS A 118 25.31 -13.44 9.90
CA LYS A 118 24.54 -14.29 10.80
C LYS A 118 23.05 -14.10 10.56
N GLU A 119 22.31 -15.21 10.57
CA GLU A 119 20.85 -15.25 10.49
C GLU A 119 20.21 -14.25 11.47
N ASN A 120 19.41 -13.33 10.94
CA ASN A 120 18.55 -12.47 11.75
C ASN A 120 17.39 -13.32 12.29
N LYS A 121 17.37 -13.55 13.60
CA LYS A 121 16.25 -14.12 14.37
C LYS A 121 14.93 -13.31 14.32
N LEU A 122 14.83 -12.28 13.47
CA LEU A 122 13.71 -11.33 13.47
C LEU A 122 12.48 -11.80 12.67
N MET A 123 12.51 -12.97 12.03
CA MET A 123 11.41 -13.46 11.20
C MET A 123 10.39 -14.37 11.91
N LYS A 124 10.36 -14.40 13.25
CA LYS A 124 9.33 -15.14 14.00
C LYS A 124 8.70 -14.31 15.12
N MET A 125 8.29 -13.07 14.82
CA MET A 125 7.40 -12.37 15.76
C MET A 125 5.96 -12.76 15.49
N SER A 126 5.25 -13.18 16.53
CA SER A 126 3.83 -13.51 16.41
C SER A 126 3.02 -12.24 16.11
N LYS A 127 1.85 -12.41 15.50
CA LYS A 127 0.92 -11.30 15.19
C LYS A 127 0.61 -10.44 16.43
N MET A 128 0.63 -11.06 17.61
CA MET A 128 0.37 -10.42 18.90
C MET A 128 1.51 -9.47 19.30
N GLU A 129 2.76 -9.92 19.20
CA GLU A 129 3.93 -9.08 19.52
C GLU A 129 4.10 -7.92 18.51
N MET A 130 3.64 -8.12 17.27
CA MET A 130 3.61 -7.05 16.28
C MET A 130 2.57 -5.97 16.65
N MET A 131 1.39 -6.38 17.13
CA MET A 131 0.34 -5.45 17.56
C MET A 131 0.75 -4.63 18.79
N GLU A 132 1.41 -5.24 19.77
CA GLU A 132 1.88 -4.53 20.97
C GLU A 132 2.86 -3.41 20.64
N LYS A 133 3.78 -3.64 19.70
CA LYS A 133 4.74 -2.61 19.25
C LYS A 133 4.06 -1.45 18.52
N ILE A 134 2.98 -1.73 17.79
CA ILE A 134 2.19 -0.69 17.11
C ILE A 134 1.44 0.16 18.14
N ILE A 135 0.82 -0.46 19.15
CA ILE A 135 0.09 0.24 20.22
C ILE A 135 1.03 1.12 21.05
N ALA A 136 2.22 0.62 21.42
CA ALA A 136 3.21 1.38 22.17
C ALA A 136 3.65 2.66 21.42
N TYR A 137 3.83 2.57 20.10
CA TYR A 137 4.20 3.70 19.23
C TYR A 137 3.10 4.76 19.13
N LEU A 138 1.83 4.35 19.09
CA LEU A 138 0.71 5.27 19.06
C LEU A 138 0.56 6.01 20.40
N ARG A 139 0.87 5.35 21.52
CA ARG A 139 0.88 5.98 22.86
C ARG A 139 2.01 6.99 23.03
N SER A 140 3.22 6.70 22.52
CA SER A 140 4.36 7.62 22.63
C SER A 140 4.24 8.90 21.81
N LYS A 141 3.24 8.99 20.91
CA LYS A 141 2.98 10.14 20.05
C LYS A 141 1.79 10.98 20.51
N LYS A 142 1.07 10.51 21.54
CA LYS A 142 -0.09 11.18 22.15
C LYS A 142 0.26 12.00 23.40
N ASN A 143 1.50 11.89 23.88
CA ASN A 143 2.14 12.80 24.85
C ASN A 143 3.09 13.73 24.10
#